data_AF-A0A2U1NGA9-F1
#
_entry.id   AF-A0A2U1NGA9-F1
#
_cell.length_a   1.000
_cell.length_b   1.000
_cell.length_c   1.000
_cell.angle_alpha   90.00
_cell.angle_beta   90.00
_cell.angle_gamma   90.00
#
_symmetry.space_group_name_H-M   'P 1'
#
loop_
_entity.id
_entity.type
_entity.pdbx_description
1 polymer ?
#
loop_
_entity_poly.entity_id
_entity_poly.type
_entity_poly.pdbx_seq_one_letter_code
_entity_poly.pdbx_strand_id
1 'polypeptide(L)'
;MGARPNIDHLKESCGSNRLQHCFKYLFVQKWRENEDLIRYIGQKCANLEANIERRAQLIQEGESFGPFHDVAPDAVECMGETQQREQDILAALMGVLDLAREGRTEKERHVGLMDLKG
;
A
#
# COMPACT_ATOMS: atom_id res chain seq x y z
N MET A 1 -11.35 -39.46 -12.81
CA MET A 1 -10.65 -38.22 -12.38
C MET A 1 -11.69 -37.26 -11.82
N GLY A 2 -11.48 -36.72 -10.61
CA GLY A 2 -12.41 -35.77 -10.01
C GLY A 2 -12.40 -34.40 -10.71
N ALA A 3 -13.53 -33.70 -10.69
CA ALA A 3 -13.66 -32.36 -11.25
C ALA A 3 -12.69 -31.36 -10.57
N ARG A 4 -12.09 -30.45 -11.35
CA ARG A 4 -11.16 -29.41 -10.85
C ARG A 4 -11.61 -28.03 -11.31
N PRO A 5 -12.78 -27.54 -10.84
CA PRO A 5 -13.42 -26.34 -11.39
C PRO A 5 -12.51 -25.10 -11.39
N ASN A 6 -11.70 -24.90 -10.34
CA ASN A 6 -10.79 -23.75 -10.27
C ASN A 6 -9.64 -23.82 -11.28
N ILE A 7 -9.14 -25.03 -11.58
CA ILE A 7 -8.09 -25.22 -12.57
C ILE A 7 -8.68 -25.10 -13.98
N ASP A 8 -9.88 -25.61 -14.19
CA ASP A 8 -10.54 -25.52 -15.49
C ASP A 8 -10.91 -24.06 -15.82
N HIS A 9 -11.43 -23.30 -14.85
CA HIS A 9 -11.60 -21.85 -14.98
C HIS A 9 -10.27 -21.11 -15.25
N LEU A 10 -9.18 -21.54 -14.59
CA LEU A 10 -7.86 -20.93 -14.84
C LEU A 10 -7.37 -21.23 -16.27
N LYS A 11 -7.62 -22.42 -16.81
CA LYS A 11 -7.34 -22.77 -18.22
C LYS A 11 -8.12 -21.91 -19.19
N GLU A 12 -9.39 -21.67 -18.92
CA GLU A 12 -10.23 -20.78 -19.71
C GLU A 12 -9.69 -19.34 -19.65
N SER A 13 -9.42 -18.84 -18.44
CA SER A 13 -8.90 -17.48 -18.22
C SER A 13 -7.51 -17.27 -18.84
N CYS A 14 -6.65 -18.27 -18.76
CA CYS A 14 -5.28 -18.24 -19.26
C CYS A 14 -5.20 -18.60 -20.76
N GLY A 15 -6.28 -19.10 -21.36
CA GLY A 15 -6.33 -19.56 -22.75
C GLY A 15 -5.45 -20.77 -23.04
N SER A 16 -5.07 -21.57 -22.03
CA SER A 16 -4.13 -22.68 -22.19
C SER A 16 -4.49 -23.89 -21.33
N ASN A 17 -4.39 -25.09 -21.90
CA ASN A 17 -4.53 -26.34 -21.15
C ASN A 17 -3.25 -26.74 -20.39
N ARG A 18 -2.13 -26.05 -20.63
CA ARG A 18 -0.85 -26.31 -19.95
C ARG A 18 -0.87 -25.66 -18.56
N LEU A 19 -0.76 -26.49 -17.51
CA LEU A 19 -0.82 -26.01 -16.12
C LEU A 19 0.25 -24.96 -15.80
N GLN A 20 1.45 -25.10 -16.36
CA GLN A 20 2.53 -24.12 -16.22
C GLN A 20 2.11 -22.72 -16.72
N HIS A 21 1.51 -22.62 -17.91
CA HIS A 21 1.04 -21.33 -18.45
C HIS A 21 -0.04 -20.72 -17.54
N CYS A 22 -0.93 -21.55 -17.03
CA CYS A 22 -2.00 -21.11 -16.14
C CYS A 22 -1.51 -20.63 -14.78
N PHE A 23 -0.57 -21.34 -14.14
CA PHE A 23 0.02 -20.86 -12.90
C PHE A 23 0.90 -19.62 -13.14
N LYS A 24 1.61 -19.53 -14.27
CA LYS A 24 2.31 -18.29 -14.65
C LYS A 24 1.35 -17.12 -14.75
N TYR A 25 0.23 -17.30 -15.47
CA TYR A 25 -0.81 -16.29 -15.61
C TYR A 25 -1.33 -15.82 -14.24
N LEU A 26 -1.62 -16.75 -13.33
CA LEU A 26 -2.04 -16.43 -11.96
C LEU A 26 -1.00 -15.58 -11.21
N PHE A 27 0.28 -15.96 -11.25
CA PHE A 27 1.32 -15.20 -10.55
C PHE A 27 1.57 -13.83 -11.18
N VAL A 28 1.44 -13.69 -12.50
CA VAL A 28 1.50 -12.38 -13.18
C VAL A 28 0.35 -11.47 -12.73
N GLN A 29 -0.86 -12.01 -12.58
CA GLN A 29 -1.98 -11.23 -12.04
C GLN A 29 -1.71 -10.77 -10.61
N LYS A 30 -1.25 -11.69 -9.73
CA LYS A 30 -0.89 -11.34 -8.35
C LYS A 30 0.25 -10.32 -8.24
N TRP A 31 1.21 -10.39 -9.16
CA TRP A 31 2.25 -9.38 -9.26
C TRP A 31 1.68 -8.00 -9.60
N ARG A 32 0.74 -7.92 -10.56
CA ARG A 32 0.08 -6.66 -10.92
C ARG A 32 -0.76 -6.10 -9.78
N GLU A 33 -1.50 -6.96 -9.07
CA GLU A 33 -2.26 -6.56 -7.87
C GLU A 33 -1.34 -5.90 -6.82
N ASN A 34 -0.13 -6.43 -6.61
CA ASN A 34 0.85 -5.81 -5.72
C ASN A 34 1.35 -4.46 -6.23
N GLU A 35 1.63 -4.32 -7.52
CA GLU A 35 2.03 -3.03 -8.11
C GLU A 35 0.95 -1.95 -7.94
N ASP A 36 -0.32 -2.31 -8.15
CA ASP A 36 -1.44 -1.40 -7.93
C ASP A 36 -1.57 -1.00 -6.46
N LEU A 37 -1.38 -1.95 -5.53
CA LEU A 37 -1.38 -1.69 -4.10
C LEU A 37 -0.22 -0.77 -3.68
N ILE A 38 1.00 -1.03 -4.18
CA ILE A 38 2.20 -0.21 -3.94
C ILE A 38 1.94 1.22 -4.38
N ARG A 39 1.40 1.41 -5.59
CA ARG A 39 1.07 2.74 -6.13
C ARG A 39 0.03 3.46 -5.27
N TYR A 40 -1.04 2.76 -4.88
CA TYR A 40 -2.09 3.33 -4.06
C TYR A 40 -1.58 3.77 -2.69
N ILE A 41 -0.87 2.90 -1.98
CA ILE A 41 -0.33 3.19 -0.64
C ILE A 41 0.73 4.28 -0.73
N GLY A 42 1.63 4.22 -1.72
CA GLY A 42 2.64 5.26 -1.95
C GLY A 42 2.04 6.65 -2.09
N GLN A 43 0.93 6.78 -2.87
CA GLN A 43 0.22 8.06 -2.99
C GLN A 43 -0.41 8.49 -1.66
N LYS A 44 -0.94 7.56 -0.87
CA LYS A 44 -1.51 7.87 0.46
C LYS A 44 -0.43 8.34 1.44
N CYS A 45 0.74 7.71 1.46
CA CYS A 45 1.87 8.14 2.26
C CYS A 45 2.30 9.57 1.89
N ALA A 46 2.52 9.85 0.60
CA ALA A 46 2.91 11.19 0.13
C ALA A 46 1.90 12.27 0.53
N ASN A 47 0.60 11.96 0.47
CA ASN A 47 -0.45 12.90 0.89
C ASN A 47 -0.42 13.15 2.41
N LEU A 48 -0.19 12.11 3.22
CA LEU A 48 -0.06 12.24 4.67
C LEU A 48 1.17 13.05 5.05
N GLU A 49 2.32 12.77 4.43
CA GLU A 49 3.57 13.53 4.64
C GLU A 49 3.36 15.03 4.38
N ALA A 50 2.74 15.39 3.26
CA ALA A 50 2.44 16.78 2.92
C ALA A 50 1.46 17.45 3.91
N ASN A 51 0.47 16.70 4.41
CA ASN A 51 -0.48 17.22 5.41
C ASN A 51 0.20 17.41 6.78
N ILE A 52 1.05 16.46 7.18
CA ILE A 52 1.85 16.53 8.40
C ILE A 52 2.77 17.76 8.34
N GLU A 53 3.49 17.98 7.24
CA GLU A 53 4.36 19.14 7.07
C GLU A 53 3.56 20.45 7.15
N ARG A 54 2.43 20.55 6.43
CA ARG A 54 1.57 21.73 6.49
C ARG A 54 1.02 21.98 7.89
N ARG A 55 0.60 20.93 8.61
CA ARG A 55 0.07 21.08 9.97
C ARG A 55 1.15 21.51 10.96
N ALA A 56 2.41 21.08 10.77
CA ALA A 56 3.51 21.56 11.60
C ALA A 56 3.70 23.08 11.46
N GLN A 57 3.56 23.63 10.25
CA GLN A 57 3.58 25.09 10.02
C GLN A 57 2.40 25.79 10.71
N LEU A 58 1.18 25.23 10.59
CA LEU A 58 -0.01 25.79 11.25
C LEU A 58 0.09 25.76 12.77
N ILE A 59 0.67 24.71 13.35
CA ILE A 59 0.96 24.62 14.79
C ILE A 59 1.91 25.74 15.19
N GLN A 60 3.01 25.93 14.46
CA GLN A 60 3.99 26.98 14.73
C GLN A 60 3.36 28.39 14.65
N GLU A 61 2.51 28.64 13.65
CA GLU A 61 1.75 29.88 13.54
C GLU A 61 0.77 30.06 14.70
N GLY A 62 0.06 28.99 15.09
CA GLY A 62 -0.85 28.98 16.23
C GLY A 62 -0.17 29.30 17.56
N GLU A 63 1.02 28.73 17.79
CA GLU A 63 1.84 29.00 18.98
C GLU A 63 2.27 30.48 19.08
N SER A 64 2.42 31.16 17.93
CA SER A 64 2.84 32.57 17.89
C SER A 64 1.81 33.55 18.47
N PHE A 65 0.54 33.16 18.56
CA PHE A 65 -0.51 33.97 19.22
C PHE A 65 -0.33 34.05 20.75
N GLY A 66 0.49 33.17 21.32
CA GLY A 66 0.78 33.12 22.75
C GLY A 66 -0.33 32.46 23.58
N PRO A 67 -0.06 32.20 24.87
CA PRO A 67 -0.91 31.36 25.72
C PRO A 67 -2.22 32.05 26.18
N PHE A 68 -2.35 33.35 25.96
CA PHE A 68 -3.51 34.13 26.40
C PHE A 68 -4.54 34.37 25.29
N HIS A 69 -4.31 33.83 24.09
CA HIS A 69 -5.29 33.90 23.01
C HIS A 69 -6.43 32.90 23.27
N ASP A 70 -7.67 33.35 23.11
CA ASP A 70 -8.87 32.61 23.56
C ASP A 70 -9.04 31.20 22.96
N VAL A 71 -8.48 30.95 21.77
CA VAL A 71 -8.72 29.70 21.00
C VAL A 71 -7.43 29.04 20.52
N ALA A 72 -6.32 29.78 20.43
CA ALA A 72 -5.14 29.28 19.73
C ALA A 72 -4.44 28.12 20.47
N PRO A 73 -4.25 28.16 21.80
CA PRO A 73 -3.64 27.06 22.54
C PRO A 73 -4.43 25.74 22.40
N ASP A 74 -5.75 25.79 22.58
CA ASP A 74 -6.62 24.61 22.48
C ASP A 74 -6.59 24.01 21.06
N ALA A 75 -6.61 24.88 20.04
CA ALA A 75 -6.50 24.44 18.65
C ALA A 75 -5.14 23.79 18.36
N VAL A 76 -4.04 24.34 18.87
CA VAL A 76 -2.69 23.78 18.74
C VAL A 76 -2.60 22.40 19.38
N GLU A 77 -3.16 22.23 20.58
CA GLU A 77 -3.20 20.92 21.27
C GLU A 77 -3.96 19.88 20.43
N CYS A 78 -5.16 20.21 19.97
CA CYS A 78 -5.97 19.33 19.11
C CYS A 78 -5.26 18.97 17.79
N MET A 79 -4.54 19.93 17.20
CA MET A 79 -3.73 19.70 16.02
C MET A 79 -2.56 18.75 16.32
N GLY A 80 -1.92 18.88 17.48
CA GLY A 80 -0.86 17.97 17.94
C GLY A 80 -1.35 16.52 18.08
N GLU A 81 -2.52 16.31 18.69
CA GLU A 81 -3.13 14.98 18.79
C GLU A 81 -3.44 14.37 17.41
N THR A 82 -4.01 15.19 16.52
CA THR A 82 -4.31 14.77 15.14
C THR A 82 -3.02 14.44 14.39
N GLN A 83 -1.98 15.25 14.57
CA GLN A 83 -0.67 15.07 13.95
C GLN A 83 -0.05 13.74 14.37
N GLN A 84 -0.05 13.44 15.67
CA GLN A 84 0.50 12.18 16.19
C GLN A 84 -0.23 10.98 15.58
N ARG A 85 -1.58 11.04 15.51
CA ARG A 85 -2.37 9.96 14.92
C ARG A 85 -2.03 9.75 13.43
N GLU A 86 -1.86 10.82 12.66
CA GLU A 86 -1.51 10.73 11.25
C GLU A 86 -0.09 10.20 11.03
N GLN A 87 0.86 10.55 11.90
CA GLN A 87 2.20 9.97 11.90
C GLN A 87 2.18 8.46 12.17
N ASP A 88 1.38 8.00 13.13
CA ASP A 88 1.21 6.57 13.41
C ASP A 88 0.61 5.82 12.21
N ILE A 89 -0.39 6.43 11.54
CA ILE A 89 -0.99 5.87 10.32
C ILE A 89 0.04 5.81 9.20
N LEU A 90 0.84 6.86 9.01
CA LEU A 90 1.91 6.89 8.01
C LEU A 90 2.92 5.76 8.26
N ALA A 91 3.37 5.58 9.50
CA ALA A 91 4.28 4.49 9.88
C ALA A 91 3.69 3.11 9.56
N ALA A 92 2.41 2.89 9.88
CA ALA A 92 1.74 1.64 9.55
C ALA A 92 1.66 1.41 8.02
N LEU A 93 1.32 2.45 7.25
CA LEU A 93 1.25 2.36 5.79
C LEU A 93 2.61 2.10 5.14
N MET A 94 3.70 2.67 5.67
CA MET A 94 5.05 2.35 5.23
C MET A 94 5.38 0.87 5.44
N GLY A 95 5.00 0.30 6.60
CA GLY A 95 5.13 -1.13 6.84
C GLY A 95 4.36 -2.00 5.84
N VAL A 96 3.12 -1.61 5.49
CA VAL A 96 2.34 -2.32 4.45
C VAL A 96 2.99 -2.17 3.08
N LEU A 97 3.55 -1.00 2.76
CA LEU A 97 4.23 -0.76 1.49
C LEU A 97 5.46 -1.67 1.33
N ASP A 98 6.23 -1.87 2.40
CA ASP A 98 7.38 -2.75 2.38
C ASP A 98 6.97 -4.22 2.19
N LEU A 99 5.93 -4.68 2.90
CA LEU A 99 5.35 -6.01 2.67
C LEU A 99 4.84 -6.20 1.24
N ALA A 100 4.22 -5.17 0.65
CA ALA A 100 3.74 -5.22 -0.73
C ALA A 100 4.91 -5.33 -1.73
N ARG A 101 6.02 -4.62 -1.48
CA ARG A 101 7.25 -4.71 -2.28
C ARG A 101 7.92 -6.07 -2.17
N GLU A 102 8.06 -6.61 -0.97
CA GLU A 102 8.56 -7.97 -0.75
C GLU A 102 7.69 -8.99 -1.46
N GLY A 103 6.37 -8.83 -1.33
CA GLY A 103 5.39 -9.62 -2.05
C GLY A 103 5.62 -9.55 -3.55
N ARG A 104 5.77 -8.36 -4.14
CA ARG A 104 6.05 -8.22 -5.57
C ARG A 104 7.29 -9.00 -5.99
N THR A 105 8.41 -8.85 -5.28
CA THR A 105 9.65 -9.56 -5.59
C THR A 105 9.50 -11.09 -5.43
N GLU A 106 8.71 -11.56 -4.45
CA GLU A 106 8.33 -12.97 -4.35
C GLU A 106 7.59 -13.46 -5.60
N LYS A 107 6.62 -12.68 -6.12
CA LYS A 107 5.83 -13.08 -7.28
C LYS A 107 6.66 -13.03 -8.57
N GLU A 108 7.62 -12.11 -8.70
CA GLU A 108 8.62 -12.12 -9.78
C GLU A 108 9.39 -13.45 -9.83
N ARG A 109 9.88 -13.92 -8.67
CA ARG A 109 10.55 -15.23 -8.58
C ARG A 109 9.61 -16.36 -8.99
N HIS A 110 8.35 -16.33 -8.57
CA HIS A 110 7.37 -17.36 -8.94
C HIS A 110 7.10 -17.39 -10.45
N VAL A 111 6.98 -16.23 -11.09
CA VAL A 111 6.84 -16.14 -12.56
C VAL A 111 8.07 -16.72 -13.25
N GLY A 112 9.28 -16.34 -12.82
CA GLY A 112 10.53 -16.88 -13.38
C GLY A 112 10.65 -18.40 -13.23
N LEU A 113 10.23 -18.97 -12.09
CA LEU A 113 10.19 -20.42 -11.90
C LEU A 113 9.23 -21.13 -12.87
N MET A 114 8.12 -20.49 -13.24
CA MET A 114 7.22 -21.08 -14.25
C MET A 114 7.85 -21.04 -15.64
N ASP A 115 8.68 -20.04 -15.95
CA ASP A 115 9.39 -19.96 -17.23
C ASP A 115 10.48 -21.02 -17.40
N LEU A 116 11.15 -21.41 -16.31
CA LEU A 116 12.18 -22.46 -16.32
C LEU A 116 11.60 -23.89 -16.40
N LYS A 117 10.32 -24.07 -16.11
CA LYS A 117 9.64 -25.38 -16.10
C LYS A 117 8.90 -25.68 -17.42
N GLY A 118 9.06 -24.82 -18.43
CA GLY A 118 8.40 -24.90 -19.75
C GLY A 118 9.19 -25.62 -20.82
#